data_AF-A4YMU7-F1
#
_entry.id   AF-A4YMU7-F1
#
_cell.length_a   1.000
_cell.length_b   1.000
_cell.length_c   1.000
_cell.angle_alpha   90.00
_cell.angle_beta   90.00
_cell.angle_gamma   90.00
#
_symmetry.space_group_name_H-M   'P 1'
#
loop_
_entity.id
_entity.type
_entity.pdbx_description
1 polymer ?
#
loop_
_entity_poly.entity_id
_entity_poly.type
_entity_poly.pdbx_seq_one_letter_code
_entity_poly.pdbx_strand_id
1 'polypeptide(L)'
;MYNLAKLEHVAGELRCGDFNALSGKSNLAYHYARLREAGLIQTRISGTTRFIRLRRDDLEARFPGMLTTIISAATRDAARLQLPECEIATEA
;
A
#
# COMPACT_ATOMS: atom_id res chain seq x y z
N MET A 1 3.28 -0.60 2.40
CA MET A 1 2.45 -0.10 3.53
C MET A 1 2.46 1.42 3.58
N TYR A 2 3.58 2.09 3.84
CA TYR A 2 3.65 3.57 3.85
C TYR A 2 3.08 4.20 2.58
N ASN A 3 3.56 3.80 1.39
CA ASN A 3 3.04 4.34 0.13
C ASN A 3 1.56 4.03 -0.09
N LEU A 4 1.11 2.80 0.22
CA LEU A 4 -0.32 2.46 0.15
C LEU A 4 -1.16 3.36 1.07
N ALA A 5 -0.72 3.61 2.30
CA ALA A 5 -1.41 4.48 3.23
C ALA A 5 -1.39 5.96 2.83
N LYS A 6 -0.27 6.44 2.25
CA LYS A 6 -0.15 7.81 1.75
C LYS A 6 -1.09 8.05 0.56
N LEU A 7 -1.25 7.04 -0.29
CA LEU A 7 -1.92 7.16 -1.59
C LEU A 7 -3.39 6.72 -1.57
N GLU A 8 -3.79 5.87 -0.63
CA GLU A 8 -5.18 5.42 -0.47
C GLU A 8 -6.14 6.59 -0.23
N HIS A 9 -5.71 7.65 0.46
CA HIS A 9 -6.54 8.84 0.69
C HIS A 9 -6.89 9.60 -0.59
N VAL A 10 -6.17 9.34 -1.70
CA VAL A 10 -6.37 10.02 -2.98
C VAL A 10 -7.24 9.19 -3.94
N ALA A 11 -7.07 7.86 -3.96
CA ALA A 11 -7.70 6.99 -4.98
C ALA A 11 -8.57 5.84 -4.42
N GLY A 12 -8.56 5.60 -3.10
CA GLY A 12 -9.31 4.51 -2.45
C GLY A 12 -8.78 3.09 -2.74
N GLU A 13 -8.35 2.80 -3.96
CA GLU A 13 -7.63 1.59 -4.38
C GLU A 13 -6.51 1.96 -5.36
N LEU A 14 -5.40 1.20 -5.37
CA LEU A 14 -4.24 1.45 -6.23
C LEU A 14 -3.90 0.22 -7.05
N ARG A 15 -3.33 0.39 -8.24
CA ARG A 15 -2.91 -0.74 -9.09
C ARG A 15 -1.65 -1.36 -8.51
N CYS A 16 -1.50 -2.68 -8.61
CA CYS A 16 -0.23 -3.33 -8.25
C CYS A 16 0.97 -2.73 -9.00
N GLY A 17 0.75 -2.23 -10.23
CA GLY A 17 1.78 -1.63 -11.08
C GLY A 17 2.24 -0.24 -10.64
N ASP A 18 1.45 0.49 -9.86
CA ASP A 18 1.80 1.85 -9.40
C ASP A 18 3.04 1.85 -8.50
N PHE A 19 3.42 0.69 -7.96
CA PHE A 19 4.57 0.53 -7.07
C PHE A 19 5.81 -0.07 -7.74
N ASN A 20 5.82 -0.21 -9.08
CA ASN A 20 6.96 -0.77 -9.81
C ASN A 20 8.26 0.03 -9.61
N ALA A 21 8.18 1.30 -9.18
CA ALA A 21 9.33 2.11 -8.80
C ALA A 21 10.05 1.61 -7.53
N LEU A 22 9.37 0.86 -6.65
CA LEU A 22 9.94 0.39 -5.39
C LEU A 22 10.82 -0.85 -5.54
N SER A 23 10.51 -1.74 -6.49
CA SER A 23 11.25 -2.98 -6.73
C SER A 23 10.79 -3.71 -8.00
N GLY A 24 11.46 -4.80 -8.34
CA GLY A 24 11.04 -5.68 -9.45
C GLY A 24 9.71 -6.40 -9.19
N LYS A 25 8.98 -6.72 -10.28
CA LYS A 25 7.62 -7.32 -10.24
C LYS A 25 7.52 -8.56 -9.35
N SER A 26 8.47 -9.49 -9.42
CA SER A 26 8.45 -10.72 -8.62
C SER A 26 8.59 -10.44 -7.12
N ASN A 27 9.43 -9.47 -6.74
CA ASN A 27 9.61 -9.09 -5.35
C ASN A 27 8.36 -8.37 -4.80
N LEU A 28 7.78 -7.47 -5.59
CA LEU A 28 6.52 -6.82 -5.22
C LEU A 28 5.37 -7.82 -5.07
N ALA A 29 5.26 -8.79 -5.99
CA ALA A 29 4.25 -9.84 -5.91
C ALA A 29 4.40 -10.67 -4.61
N TYR A 30 5.63 -11.01 -4.23
CA TYR A 30 5.92 -11.65 -2.95
C TYR A 30 5.47 -10.79 -1.76
N HIS A 31 5.83 -9.51 -1.74
CA HIS A 31 5.41 -8.60 -0.67
C HIS A 31 3.88 -8.43 -0.60
N TYR A 32 3.18 -8.36 -1.73
CA TYR A 32 1.72 -8.31 -1.75
C TYR A 32 1.10 -9.59 -1.19
N ALA A 33 1.65 -10.75 -1.51
CA ALA A 33 1.20 -12.02 -0.94
C ALA A 33 1.35 -12.00 0.59
N ARG A 34 2.52 -11.62 1.11
CA ARG A 34 2.79 -11.52 2.55
C ARG A 34 1.88 -10.51 3.26
N LEU A 35 1.64 -9.35 2.65
CA LEU A 35 0.73 -8.34 3.22
C LEU A 35 -0.73 -8.83 3.26
N ARG A 36 -1.15 -9.60 2.26
CA ARG A 36 -2.49 -10.21 2.22
C ARG A 36 -2.63 -11.32 3.25
N GLU A 37 -1.61 -12.17 3.39
CA GLU A 37 -1.56 -13.22 4.43
C GLU A 37 -1.59 -12.63 5.84
N ALA A 38 -0.91 -11.49 6.06
CA ALA A 38 -0.99 -10.74 7.31
C ALA A 38 -2.33 -10.01 7.51
N GLY A 39 -3.24 -10.05 6.52
CA GLY A 39 -4.52 -9.36 6.57
C GLY A 39 -4.41 -7.84 6.54
N LEU A 40 -3.28 -7.29 6.08
CA LEU A 40 -3.06 -5.85 6.05
C LEU A 40 -3.72 -5.18 4.84
N ILE A 41 -3.74 -5.89 3.71
CA ILE A 41 -4.29 -5.40 2.46
C ILE A 41 -5.38 -6.34 1.95
N GLN A 42 -6.27 -5.80 1.12
CA GLN A 42 -7.13 -6.61 0.26
C GLN A 42 -6.80 -6.33 -1.21
N THR A 43 -7.25 -7.23 -2.07
CA THR A 43 -6.96 -7.17 -3.50
C THR A 43 -8.23 -7.46 -4.28
N ARG A 44 -8.51 -6.66 -5.31
CA ARG A 44 -9.61 -6.86 -6.25
C ARG A 44 -9.04 -6.97 -7.67
N ILE A 45 -9.67 -7.78 -8.51
CA ILE A 45 -9.33 -7.87 -9.93
C ILE A 45 -10.45 -7.17 -10.71
N SER A 46 -10.08 -6.26 -11.62
CA SER A 46 -10.99 -5.58 -12.53
C SER A 46 -10.40 -5.62 -13.94
N GLY A 47 -10.97 -6.44 -14.82
CA GLY A 47 -10.39 -6.72 -16.12
C GLY A 47 -9.01 -7.36 -15.99
N THR A 48 -8.01 -6.76 -16.65
CA THR A 48 -6.60 -7.19 -16.59
C THR A 48 -5.82 -6.56 -15.43
N THR A 49 -6.45 -5.65 -14.68
CA THR A 49 -5.78 -4.89 -13.63
C THR A 49 -6.10 -5.46 -12.25
N ARG A 50 -5.06 -5.56 -11.42
CA ARG A 50 -5.17 -5.95 -10.01
C ARG A 50 -5.00 -4.72 -9.13
N PHE A 51 -6.03 -4.44 -8.34
CA PHE A 51 -6.10 -3.33 -7.41
C PHE A 51 -5.81 -3.83 -5.99
N ILE A 52 -5.16 -3.00 -5.20
CA ILE A 52 -4.86 -3.22 -3.79
C ILE A 52 -5.34 -2.02 -2.97
N ARG A 53 -5.88 -2.30 -1.79
CA ARG A 53 -6.21 -1.26 -0.80
C ARG A 53 -5.88 -1.73 0.61
N LEU A 54 -5.71 -0.80 1.54
CA LEU A 54 -5.45 -1.13 2.93
C LEU A 54 -6.77 -1.56 3.59
N ARG A 55 -6.71 -2.51 4.50
CA ARG A 55 -7.89 -2.87 5.33
C ARG A 55 -8.00 -1.94 6.53
N ARG A 56 -7.97 -0.63 6.28
CA ARG A 56 -7.83 0.39 7.32
C ARG A 56 -8.89 0.26 8.40
N ASP A 57 -10.16 0.22 8.01
CA ASP A 57 -11.27 0.19 8.96
C ASP A 57 -11.25 -1.07 9.82
N ASP A 58 -10.99 -2.24 9.21
CA ASP A 58 -10.88 -3.50 9.93
C ASP A 58 -9.69 -3.51 10.92
N LEU A 59 -8.56 -2.94 10.51
CA LEU A 59 -7.35 -2.88 11.32
C LEU A 59 -7.49 -1.87 12.45
N GLU A 60 -8.11 -0.72 12.21
CA GLU A 60 -8.35 0.29 13.22
C GLU A 60 -9.38 -0.18 14.25
N ALA A 61 -10.43 -0.90 13.82
CA ALA A 61 -11.42 -1.49 14.72
C ALA A 61 -10.82 -2.57 15.64
N ARG A 62 -9.85 -3.35 15.13
CA ARG A 62 -9.17 -4.41 15.91
C ARG A 62 -8.00 -3.91 16.74
N PHE A 63 -7.24 -2.95 16.21
CA PHE A 63 -6.01 -2.41 16.78
C PHE A 63 -5.98 -0.88 16.67
N PRO A 64 -6.77 -0.17 17.50
CA PRO A 64 -6.86 1.28 17.43
C PRO A 64 -5.49 1.96 17.53
N GLY A 65 -5.20 2.88 16.62
CA GLY A 65 -3.96 3.66 16.56
C GLY A 65 -2.73 2.92 16.03
N MET A 66 -2.80 1.61 15.75
CA MET A 66 -1.66 0.83 15.27
C MET A 66 -1.17 1.35 13.91
N LEU A 67 -2.09 1.47 12.95
CA LEU A 67 -1.75 1.93 11.60
C LEU A 67 -1.16 3.34 11.64
N THR A 68 -1.80 4.24 12.39
CA THR A 68 -1.32 5.62 12.58
C THR A 68 0.10 5.63 13.11
N THR A 69 0.39 4.86 14.17
CA THR A 69 1.72 4.78 14.77
C THR A 69 2.79 4.29 13.80
N ILE A 70 2.50 3.21 13.07
CA ILE A 70 3.41 2.62 12.08
C ILE A 70 3.66 3.60 10.92
N ILE A 71 2.61 4.23 10.41
CA ILE A 71 2.71 5.19 9.31
C ILE A 71 3.52 6.40 9.77
N SER A 72 3.26 6.97 10.95
CA SER A 72 4.03 8.09 11.48
C SER A 72 5.51 7.74 11.66
N ALA A 73 5.84 6.53 12.12
CA ALA A 73 7.22 6.06 12.18
C ALA A 73 7.84 5.95 10.79
N ALA A 74 7.13 5.34 9.83
CA ALA A 74 7.59 5.21 8.45
C ALA A 74 7.76 6.57 7.75
N THR A 75 6.92 7.56 8.04
CA THR A 75 7.06 8.93 7.52
C THR A 75 8.38 9.57 7.97
N ARG A 76 8.76 9.40 9.24
CA ARG A 76 10.06 9.89 9.75
C ARG A 76 11.23 9.19 9.06
N ASP A 77 11.09 7.90 8.78
CA ASP A 77 12.11 7.11 8.10
C ASP A 77 12.17 7.35 6.59
N ALA A 78 11.08 7.75 5.94
CA ALA A 78 11.05 7.97 4.50
C ALA A 78 12.09 9.02 4.04
N ALA A 79 12.30 10.08 4.83
CA ALA A 79 13.34 11.08 4.59
C ALA A 79 14.76 10.48 4.65
N ARG A 80 14.97 9.51 5.54
CA ARG A 80 16.25 8.81 5.71
C ARG A 80 16.48 7.77 4.60
N LEU A 81 15.42 7.09 4.17
CA LEU A 81 15.48 5.95 3.25
C LEU A 81 15.45 6.33 1.76
N GLN A 82 15.22 7.61 1.42
CA GLN A 82 15.17 8.11 0.03
C GLN A 82 14.30 7.23 -0.87
N LEU A 83 13.12 6.84 -0.38
CA LEU A 83 12.25 5.94 -1.10
C LEU A 83 11.78 6.59 -2.41
N PRO A 84 11.81 5.87 -3.54
CA PRO A 84 11.36 6.43 -4.81
C PRO A 84 9.86 6.72 -4.76
N GLU A 85 9.46 7.81 -5.41
CA GLU A 85 8.06 8.17 -5.53
C GLU A 85 7.34 7.21 -6.48
N CYS A 86 6.15 6.79 -6.07
CA CYS A 86 5.29 5.94 -6.88
C CYS A 86 4.38 6.87 -7.71
N GLU A 87 4.56 6.86 -9.02
CA GLU A 87 3.65 7.56 -9.94
C GLU A 87 2.33 6.79 -10.04
N ILE A 88 1.23 7.48 -9.78
CA ILE A 88 -0.11 6.88 -9.82
C ILE A 88 -0.75 7.27 -11.14
N ALA A 89 -1.20 6.27 -11.90
CA ALA A 89 -2.16 6.50 -12.97
C ALA A 89 -3.56 6.69 -12.34
N THR A 90 -3.91 7.93 -12.00
CA THR A 90 -5.27 8.28 -11.59
C THR A 90 -6.17 8.16 -12.83
N GLU A 91 -6.93 7.06 -12.94
CA GLU A 91 -8.09 7.05 -13.83
C GLU A 91 -9.29 7.56 -13.04
N ALA A 92 -9.92 8.60 -13.60
CA ALA A 92 -11.11 9.30 -13.13
C ALA A 92 -12.36 8.41 -13.13
#